data_AF-A0A6G2K5J9-F1
#
_entry.id   AF-A0A6G2K5J9-F1
#
_cell.length_a   1.000
_cell.length_b   1.000
_cell.length_c   1.000
_cell.angle_alpha   90.00
_cell.angle_beta   90.00
_cell.angle_gamma   90.00
#
_symmetry.space_group_name_H-M   'P 1'
#
loop_
_entity.id
_entity.type
_entity.pdbx_description
1 polymer ?
#
loop_
_entity_poly.entity_id
_entity_poly.type
_entity_poly.pdbx_seq_one_letter_code
_entity_poly.pdbx_strand_id
1 'polypeptide(L)'
;MTPTETQRHELRTALGDVLAEAQVRTLMESLPPMGWQELATKSDLAALEERVGVRLDVLRTDLGAKIDSGVAALNAAVMVLNAKIDTGLAVLNAKIDTELTDLNAKIDTGLAEVRGELADVRGELKLGLAKQTYIVLAGVAAVLAAAMTPVYIALFAAFGG
;
A
#
# COMPACT_ATOMS: atom_id res chain seq x y z
N MET A 1 -30.45 -32.22 58.72
CA MET A 1 -30.25 -33.42 59.57
C MET A 1 -29.73 -34.60 58.74
N THR A 2 -28.40 -34.74 58.69
CA THR A 2 -27.75 -36.04 58.47
C THR A 2 -28.24 -36.98 59.56
N PRO A 3 -28.57 -38.25 59.26
CA PRO A 3 -28.73 -39.24 60.30
C PRO A 3 -27.39 -39.34 61.03
N THR A 4 -27.34 -38.95 62.30
CA THR A 4 -26.15 -39.16 63.12
C THR A 4 -25.83 -40.65 63.21
N GLU A 5 -24.60 -41.01 63.57
CA GLU A 5 -24.25 -42.43 63.76
C GLU A 5 -25.19 -43.12 64.76
N THR A 6 -25.66 -42.37 65.76
CA THR A 6 -26.72 -42.78 66.69
C THR A 6 -28.05 -43.07 66.00
N GLN A 7 -28.51 -42.19 65.11
CA GLN A 7 -29.76 -42.39 64.36
C GLN A 7 -29.66 -43.55 63.36
N ARG A 8 -28.48 -43.81 62.78
CA ARG A 8 -28.25 -45.01 61.95
C ARG A 8 -28.30 -46.29 62.77
N HIS A 9 -27.73 -46.26 63.98
CA HIS A 9 -27.78 -47.38 64.91
C HIS A 9 -29.23 -47.66 65.36
N GLU A 10 -29.98 -46.64 65.77
CA GLU A 10 -31.39 -46.76 66.14
C GLU A 10 -32.25 -47.31 64.98
N LEU A 11 -32.03 -46.83 63.76
CA LEU A 11 -32.73 -47.32 62.57
C LEU A 11 -32.37 -48.78 62.25
N ARG A 12 -31.10 -49.17 62.41
CA ARG A 12 -30.64 -50.56 62.25
C ARG A 12 -31.31 -51.48 63.26
N THR A 13 -31.40 -51.07 64.53
CA THR A 13 -32.07 -51.83 65.59
C THR A 13 -33.56 -52.00 65.28
N ALA A 14 -34.26 -50.91 64.94
CA ALA A 14 -35.69 -50.96 64.64
C ALA A 14 -36.02 -51.79 63.37
N LEU A 15 -35.14 -51.80 62.36
CA LEU A 15 -35.32 -52.63 61.17
C LEU A 15 -35.03 -54.12 61.42
N GLY A 16 -34.17 -54.43 62.40
CA GLY A 16 -33.86 -55.81 62.81
C GLY A 16 -35.05 -56.56 63.42
N ASP A 17 -36.03 -55.83 63.96
CA ASP A 17 -37.26 -56.41 64.51
C ASP A 17 -38.27 -56.85 63.42
N VAL A 18 -38.07 -56.41 62.16
CA VAL A 18 -39.03 -56.60 61.05
C VAL A 18 -38.43 -57.38 59.87
N LEU A 19 -37.11 -57.28 59.65
CA LEU A 19 -36.41 -57.89 58.52
C LEU A 19 -35.30 -58.83 59.01
N ALA A 20 -34.94 -59.82 58.19
CA ALA A 20 -33.78 -60.66 58.50
C ALA A 20 -32.50 -59.83 58.42
N GLU A 21 -31.54 -60.14 59.29
CA GLU A 21 -30.30 -59.38 59.47
C GLU A 21 -29.49 -59.18 58.17
N ALA A 22 -29.55 -60.15 57.26
CA ALA A 22 -28.94 -60.04 55.93
C ALA A 22 -29.56 -58.89 55.10
N GLN A 23 -30.88 -58.73 55.14
CA GLN A 23 -31.59 -57.68 54.39
C GLN A 23 -31.33 -56.31 55.01
N VAL A 24 -31.31 -56.20 56.35
CA VAL A 24 -31.01 -54.96 57.07
C VAL A 24 -29.59 -54.47 56.76
N ARG A 25 -28.61 -55.38 56.74
CA ARG A 25 -27.23 -55.07 56.37
C ARG A 25 -27.13 -54.55 54.93
N THR A 26 -27.75 -55.22 53.95
CA THR A 26 -27.73 -54.75 52.56
C THR A 26 -28.39 -53.38 52.41
N LEU A 27 -29.49 -53.13 53.12
CA LEU A 27 -30.15 -51.82 53.14
C LEU A 27 -29.26 -50.74 53.76
N MET A 28 -28.59 -51.06 54.88
CA MET A 28 -27.66 -50.17 55.56
C MET A 28 -26.37 -49.90 54.78
N GLU A 29 -25.86 -50.88 54.05
CA GLU A 29 -24.70 -50.74 53.14
C GLU A 29 -25.06 -49.96 51.86
N SER A 30 -26.32 -50.02 51.42
CA SER A 30 -26.82 -49.27 50.26
C SER A 30 -27.12 -47.80 50.54
N LEU A 31 -27.26 -47.44 51.82
CA LEU A 31 -27.46 -46.04 52.23
C LEU A 31 -26.13 -45.28 52.06
N PRO A 32 -26.13 -44.15 51.32
CA PRO A 32 -24.92 -43.36 51.15
C PRO A 32 -24.33 -42.96 52.52
N PRO A 33 -22.99 -42.95 52.67
CA PRO A 33 -22.35 -42.55 53.92
C PRO A 33 -22.59 -41.07 54.28
N MET A 34 -23.02 -40.27 53.31
CA MET A 34 -23.30 -38.82 53.37
C MET A 34 -24.81 -38.56 53.43
N GLY A 35 -25.23 -37.47 54.05
CA GLY A 35 -26.65 -37.12 54.15
C GLY A 35 -27.24 -36.67 52.81
N TRP A 36 -28.50 -37.02 52.56
CA TRP A 36 -29.26 -36.58 51.37
C TRP A 36 -29.35 -35.05 51.21
N GLN A 37 -29.10 -34.29 52.28
CA GLN A 37 -29.09 -32.82 52.27
C GLN A 37 -27.79 -32.23 51.70
N GLU A 38 -26.72 -33.02 51.59
CA GLU A 38 -25.46 -32.60 50.98
C GLU A 38 -25.49 -32.79 49.46
N LEU A 39 -26.48 -33.52 48.94
CA LEU A 39 -26.74 -33.62 47.52
C LEU A 39 -27.43 -32.36 47.03
N ALA A 40 -26.93 -31.79 45.93
CA ALA A 40 -27.58 -30.67 45.27
C ALA A 40 -29.04 -31.03 44.94
N THR A 41 -29.96 -30.17 45.38
CA THR A 41 -31.37 -30.33 45.10
C THR A 41 -31.68 -29.93 43.65
N LYS A 42 -32.87 -30.30 43.16
CA LYS A 42 -33.33 -29.84 41.82
C LYS A 42 -33.43 -28.32 41.75
N SER A 43 -33.77 -27.65 42.85
CA SER A 43 -33.78 -26.18 42.93
C SER A 43 -32.38 -25.58 42.81
N ASP A 44 -31.36 -26.21 43.42
CA ASP A 44 -29.97 -25.74 43.30
C ASP A 44 -29.48 -25.85 41.85
N LEU A 45 -29.83 -26.94 41.16
CA LEU A 45 -29.52 -27.14 39.76
C LEU A 45 -30.25 -26.15 38.85
N ALA A 46 -31.53 -25.89 39.09
CA ALA A 46 -32.29 -24.91 38.32
C ALA A 46 -31.72 -23.49 38.48
N ALA A 47 -31.36 -23.09 39.70
CA ALA A 47 -30.72 -21.80 39.96
C ALA A 47 -29.33 -21.71 39.30
N LEU A 48 -28.58 -22.82 39.25
CA LEU A 48 -27.30 -22.88 38.54
C LEU A 48 -27.48 -22.76 37.03
N GLU A 49 -28.46 -23.46 36.46
CA GLU A 49 -28.80 -23.42 35.02
C GLU A 49 -29.17 -22.00 34.59
N GLU A 50 -30.05 -21.33 35.33
CA GLU A 50 -30.43 -19.94 35.09
C GLU A 50 -29.21 -19.02 35.12
N ARG A 51 -28.37 -19.14 36.16
CA ARG A 51 -27.15 -18.33 36.29
C ARG A 51 -26.17 -18.57 35.15
N VAL A 52 -26.03 -19.80 34.68
CA VAL A 52 -25.18 -20.13 33.53
C VAL A 52 -25.77 -19.55 32.24
N GLY A 53 -27.09 -19.66 32.03
CA GLY A 53 -27.79 -19.06 30.90
C GLY A 53 -27.55 -17.56 30.81
N VAL A 54 -27.78 -16.84 31.92
CA VAL A 54 -27.52 -15.39 32.01
C VAL A 54 -26.05 -15.06 31.70
N ARG A 55 -25.09 -15.82 32.23
CA ARG A 55 -23.66 -15.59 31.94
C ARG A 55 -23.32 -15.83 30.47
N LEU A 56 -23.91 -16.85 29.84
CA LEU A 56 -23.71 -17.13 28.42
C LEU A 56 -24.30 -16.02 27.54
N ASP A 57 -25.46 -15.48 27.89
CA ASP A 57 -26.07 -14.37 27.15
C ASP A 57 -25.26 -13.07 27.28
N VAL A 58 -24.73 -12.80 28.48
CA VAL A 58 -23.80 -11.67 28.69
C VAL A 58 -22.54 -11.86 27.85
N LEU A 59 -21.92 -13.05 27.87
CA LEU A 59 -20.73 -13.34 27.07
C LEU A 59 -21.01 -13.23 25.57
N ARG A 60 -22.15 -13.73 25.10
CA ARG A 60 -22.58 -13.61 23.69
C ARG A 60 -22.71 -12.14 23.28
N THR A 61 -23.34 -11.33 24.14
CA THR A 61 -23.55 -9.89 23.88
C THR A 61 -22.22 -9.14 23.87
N ASP A 62 -21.34 -9.38 24.83
CA ASP A 62 -20.01 -8.76 24.90
C ASP A 62 -19.14 -9.14 23.69
N LEU A 63 -19.18 -10.42 23.28
CA LEU A 63 -18.45 -10.87 22.10
C LEU A 63 -18.99 -10.23 20.82
N GLY A 64 -20.32 -10.12 20.69
CA GLY A 64 -20.96 -9.39 19.59
C GLY A 64 -20.49 -7.94 19.51
N ALA A 65 -20.55 -7.22 20.63
CA ALA A 65 -20.10 -5.83 20.71
C ALA A 65 -18.61 -5.66 20.35
N LYS A 66 -17.75 -6.59 20.78
CA LYS A 66 -16.32 -6.59 20.43
C LYS A 66 -16.09 -6.86 18.95
N ILE A 67 -16.86 -7.77 18.34
CA ILE A 67 -16.80 -8.04 16.91
C ILE A 67 -17.23 -6.80 16.13
N ASP A 68 -18.37 -6.20 16.48
CA ASP A 68 -18.89 -4.99 15.81
C ASP A 68 -17.89 -3.83 15.91
N SER A 69 -17.31 -3.61 17.10
CA SER A 69 -16.25 -2.62 17.29
C SER A 69 -15.00 -2.93 16.47
N GLY A 70 -14.60 -4.20 16.36
CA GLY A 70 -13.46 -4.63 15.55
C GLY A 70 -13.70 -4.41 14.05
N VAL A 71 -14.90 -4.73 13.56
CA VAL A 71 -15.31 -4.50 12.17
C VAL A 71 -15.35 -3.00 11.86
N ALA A 72 -15.90 -2.17 12.76
CA ALA A 72 -15.92 -0.73 12.60
C ALA A 72 -14.49 -0.14 12.52
N ALA A 73 -13.58 -0.60 13.40
CA ALA A 73 -12.18 -0.19 13.38
C ALA A 73 -11.47 -0.61 12.08
N LEU A 74 -11.72 -1.84 11.60
CA LEU A 74 -11.16 -2.32 10.33
C LEU A 74 -11.66 -1.50 9.14
N ASN A 75 -12.96 -1.22 9.08
CA ASN A 75 -13.54 -0.37 8.03
C ASN A 75 -12.94 1.03 8.03
N ALA A 76 -12.77 1.64 9.20
CA ALA A 76 -12.11 2.95 9.33
C ALA A 76 -10.65 2.89 8.84
N ALA A 77 -9.91 1.84 9.19
CA ALA A 77 -8.53 1.65 8.72
C ALA A 77 -8.46 1.48 7.19
N VAL A 78 -9.39 0.74 6.58
CA VAL A 78 -9.50 0.60 5.12
C VAL A 78 -9.79 1.94 4.44
N MET A 79 -10.71 2.75 5.00
CA MET A 79 -11.00 4.09 4.47
C MET A 79 -9.76 4.99 4.50
N VAL A 80 -8.99 4.95 5.59
CA VAL A 80 -7.73 5.71 5.70
C VAL A 80 -6.70 5.24 4.68
N LEU A 81 -6.58 3.92 4.45
CA LEU A 81 -5.67 3.37 3.44
C LEU A 81 -6.07 3.81 2.02
N ASN A 82 -7.36 3.76 1.69
CA ASN A 82 -7.85 4.22 0.39
C ASN A 82 -7.53 5.71 0.18
N ALA A 83 -7.79 6.56 1.17
CA ALA A 83 -7.46 7.99 1.09
C ALA A 83 -5.95 8.24 0.89
N LYS A 84 -5.09 7.44 1.53
CA LYS A 84 -3.63 7.50 1.32
C LYS A 84 -3.23 7.07 -0.09
N ILE A 85 -3.86 6.03 -0.63
CA ILE A 85 -3.64 5.58 -2.00
C ILE A 85 -4.04 6.67 -2.99
N ASP A 86 -5.22 7.25 -2.85
CA ASP A 86 -5.71 8.33 -3.72
C ASP A 86 -4.78 9.54 -3.69
N THR A 87 -4.35 9.95 -2.49
CA THR A 87 -3.37 11.03 -2.32
C THR A 87 -2.03 10.69 -2.95
N GLY A 88 -1.53 9.46 -2.77
CA GLY A 88 -0.28 9.00 -3.35
C GLY A 88 -0.30 9.00 -4.87
N LEU A 89 -1.41 8.55 -5.48
CA LEU A 89 -1.60 8.58 -6.93
C LEU A 89 -1.67 10.01 -7.48
N ALA A 90 -2.38 10.92 -6.79
CA ALA A 90 -2.45 12.32 -7.18
C ALA A 90 -1.06 12.99 -7.16
N VAL A 91 -0.26 12.73 -6.12
CA VAL A 91 1.12 13.23 -6.02
C VAL A 91 2.01 12.67 -7.13
N LEU A 92 1.88 11.37 -7.45
CA LEU A 92 2.66 10.75 -8.52
C LEU A 92 2.32 11.36 -9.88
N ASN A 93 1.03 11.55 -10.17
CA ASN A 93 0.58 12.18 -11.42
C ASN A 93 1.14 13.61 -11.55
N ALA A 94 1.05 14.42 -10.50
CA ALA A 94 1.59 15.77 -10.51
C ALA A 94 3.11 15.82 -10.75
N LYS A 95 3.86 14.85 -10.21
CA LYS A 95 5.30 14.71 -10.49
C LYS A 95 5.56 14.35 -11.95
N ILE A 96 4.81 13.40 -12.51
CA ILE A 96 4.92 13.01 -13.92
C ILE A 96 4.65 14.22 -14.83
N ASP A 97 3.60 14.99 -14.56
CA ASP A 97 3.26 16.18 -15.36
C ASP A 97 4.38 17.24 -15.30
N THR A 98 4.98 17.42 -14.12
CA THR A 98 6.11 18.35 -13.93
C THR A 98 7.33 17.88 -14.72
N GLU A 99 7.71 16.60 -14.60
CA GLU A 99 8.85 16.04 -15.32
C GLU A 99 8.67 16.07 -16.84
N LEU A 100 7.47 15.81 -17.35
CA LEU A 100 7.15 15.94 -18.78
C LEU A 100 7.25 17.39 -19.26
N THR A 101 6.79 18.35 -18.46
CA THR A 101 6.90 19.78 -18.77
C THR A 101 8.37 20.21 -18.83
N ASP A 102 9.18 19.80 -17.85
CA ASP A 102 10.61 20.08 -17.80
C ASP A 102 11.35 19.45 -18.98
N LEU A 103 11.01 18.21 -19.34
CA LEU A 103 11.61 17.53 -20.48
C LEU A 103 11.29 18.26 -21.80
N ASN A 104 10.04 18.68 -21.99
CA ASN A 104 9.64 19.46 -23.16
C ASN A 104 10.42 20.78 -23.23
N ALA A 105 10.57 21.51 -22.12
CA ALA A 105 11.34 22.75 -22.08
C ALA A 105 12.83 22.53 -22.43
N LYS A 106 13.42 21.43 -21.97
CA LYS A 106 14.79 21.04 -22.34
C LYS A 106 14.91 20.71 -23.83
N ILE A 107 13.94 20.00 -24.40
CA ILE A 107 13.89 19.68 -25.83
C ILE A 107 13.79 20.98 -26.65
N ASP A 108 12.90 21.90 -26.28
CA ASP A 108 12.73 23.18 -26.97
C ASP A 108 14.00 24.03 -26.93
N THR A 109 14.67 24.07 -25.77
CA THR A 109 15.96 24.75 -25.60
C THR A 109 17.02 24.13 -26.50
N GLY A 110 17.18 22.80 -26.48
CA GLY A 110 18.15 22.12 -27.33
C GLY A 110 17.87 22.29 -28.83
N LEU A 111 16.60 22.30 -29.24
CA LEU A 111 16.22 22.58 -30.63
C LEU A 111 16.51 24.05 -31.03
N ALA A 112 16.37 25.00 -30.10
CA ALA A 112 16.75 26.39 -30.35
C ALA A 112 18.26 26.54 -30.51
N GLU A 113 19.05 25.88 -29.66
CA GLU A 113 20.52 25.86 -29.75
C GLU A 113 20.98 25.29 -31.10
N VAL A 114 20.49 24.11 -31.49
CA VAL A 114 20.81 23.50 -32.79
C VAL A 114 20.43 24.40 -33.97
N ARG A 115 19.30 25.11 -33.90
CA ARG A 115 18.91 26.09 -34.94
C ARG A 115 19.87 27.27 -34.98
N GLY A 116 20.36 27.73 -33.83
CA GLY A 116 21.39 28.76 -33.71
C GLY A 116 22.69 28.33 -34.37
N GLU A 117 23.22 27.18 -33.99
CA GLU A 117 24.45 26.61 -34.59
C GLU A 117 24.31 26.45 -36.11
N LEU A 118 23.16 25.97 -36.60
CA LEU A 118 22.91 25.85 -38.04
C LEU A 118 22.86 27.22 -38.74
N ALA A 119 22.33 28.25 -38.09
CA ALA A 119 22.31 29.61 -38.62
C ALA A 119 23.74 30.17 -38.73
N ASP A 120 24.57 29.94 -37.72
CA ASP A 120 25.98 30.35 -37.70
C ASP A 120 26.76 29.64 -38.81
N VAL A 121 26.67 28.31 -38.92
CA VAL A 121 27.30 27.53 -40.00
C VAL A 121 26.87 28.03 -41.39
N ARG A 122 25.58 28.34 -41.58
CA ARG A 122 25.08 28.92 -42.84
C ARG A 122 25.68 30.31 -43.09
N GLY A 123 25.86 31.12 -42.06
CA GLY A 123 26.50 32.43 -42.13
C GLY A 123 27.97 32.35 -42.54
N GLU A 124 28.73 31.48 -41.88
CA GLU A 124 30.14 31.21 -42.20
C GLU A 124 30.31 30.71 -43.64
N LEU A 125 29.47 29.78 -44.08
CA LEU A 125 29.51 29.25 -45.44
C LEU A 125 29.25 30.34 -46.48
N LYS A 126 28.24 31.20 -46.28
CA LYS A 126 27.94 32.32 -47.18
C LYS A 126 29.13 33.29 -47.27
N LEU A 127 29.72 33.63 -46.14
CA LEU A 127 30.88 34.53 -46.08
C LEU A 127 32.10 33.90 -46.78
N GLY A 128 32.34 32.60 -46.55
CA GLY A 128 33.40 31.84 -47.19
C GLY A 128 33.27 31.83 -48.70
N LEU A 129 32.07 31.53 -49.22
CA LEU A 129 31.78 31.56 -50.66
C LEU A 129 31.92 32.96 -51.25
N ALA A 130 31.49 34.01 -50.55
CA ALA A 130 31.66 35.39 -51.01
C ALA A 130 33.14 35.78 -51.11
N LYS A 131 33.94 35.46 -50.09
CA LYS A 131 35.39 35.67 -50.09
C LYS A 131 36.06 34.91 -51.23
N GLN A 132 35.73 33.63 -51.42
CA GLN A 132 36.28 32.82 -52.50
C GLN A 132 35.91 33.36 -53.87
N THR A 133 34.65 33.77 -54.07
CA THR A 133 34.17 34.38 -55.33
C THR A 133 34.94 35.66 -55.65
N TYR A 134 35.14 36.53 -54.65
CA TYR A 134 35.93 37.75 -54.80
C TYR A 134 37.39 37.45 -55.17
N ILE A 135 38.03 36.50 -54.48
CA ILE A 135 39.42 36.10 -54.75
C ILE A 135 39.55 35.53 -56.18
N VAL A 136 38.61 34.69 -56.62
CA VAL A 136 38.62 34.13 -57.99
C VAL A 136 38.45 35.24 -59.03
N LEU A 137 37.48 36.15 -58.86
CA LEU A 137 37.27 37.26 -59.79
C LEU A 137 38.49 38.19 -59.86
N ALA A 138 39.07 38.55 -58.70
CA ALA A 138 40.27 39.37 -58.64
C ALA A 138 41.46 38.67 -59.32
N GLY A 139 41.62 37.36 -59.10
CA GLY A 139 42.64 36.54 -59.75
C GLY A 139 42.47 36.49 -61.27
N VAL A 140 41.26 36.24 -61.76
CA VAL A 140 40.94 36.24 -63.19
C VAL A 140 41.21 37.61 -63.81
N ALA A 141 40.78 38.70 -63.16
CA ALA A 141 41.03 40.06 -63.63
C ALA A 141 42.53 40.39 -63.71
N ALA A 142 43.31 39.97 -62.70
CA ALA A 142 44.77 40.15 -62.70
C ALA A 142 45.44 39.38 -63.86
N VAL A 143 45.01 38.15 -64.14
CA VAL A 143 45.51 37.36 -65.29
C VAL A 143 45.17 38.03 -66.62
N LEU A 144 43.93 38.50 -66.79
CA LEU A 144 43.51 39.21 -68.00
C LEU A 144 44.28 40.52 -68.21
N ALA A 145 44.49 41.29 -67.14
CA ALA A 145 45.28 42.53 -67.19
C ALA A 145 46.72 42.24 -67.64
N ALA A 146 47.36 41.23 -67.04
CA ALA A 146 48.70 40.79 -67.42
C ALA A 146 48.79 40.33 -68.89
N ALA A 147 47.78 39.63 -69.40
CA ALA A 147 47.71 39.18 -70.78
C ALA A 147 47.52 40.33 -71.79
N MET A 148 46.79 41.39 -71.42
CA MET A 148 46.51 42.55 -72.30
C MET A 148 47.65 43.59 -72.34
N THR A 149 48.51 43.64 -71.31
CA THR A 149 49.66 44.56 -71.25
C THR A 149 50.50 44.61 -72.55
N PRO A 150 50.95 43.49 -73.14
CA PRO A 150 51.72 43.52 -74.39
C PRO A 150 50.91 44.05 -75.58
N VAL A 151 49.60 43.78 -75.64
CA VAL A 151 48.71 44.27 -76.70
C VAL A 151 48.60 45.80 -76.65
N TYR A 152 48.41 46.37 -75.46
CA TYR A 152 48.36 47.82 -75.28
C TYR A 152 49.68 48.51 -75.67
N ILE A 153 50.83 47.93 -75.28
CA ILE A 153 52.15 48.45 -75.66
C ILE A 153 52.32 48.44 -77.18
N ALA A 154 51.96 47.34 -77.84
CA ALA A 154 52.06 47.23 -79.30
C ALA A 154 51.15 48.23 -80.03
N LEU A 155 49.91 48.43 -79.55
CA LEU A 155 48.95 49.36 -80.16
C LEU A 155 49.40 50.82 -80.02
N PHE A 156 49.92 51.20 -78.85
CA PHE A 156 50.45 52.55 -78.60
C PHE A 156 51.64 52.87 -79.52
N ALA A 157 52.56 51.91 -79.71
CA ALA A 157 53.67 52.06 -80.64
C ALA A 157 53.23 52.20 -82.11
N ALA A 158 52.09 51.61 -82.51
CA ALA A 158 51.61 51.61 -83.88
C ALA A 158 50.76 52.84 -84.27
N PHE A 159 50.06 53.48 -83.32
CA PHE A 159 49.11 54.57 -83.60
C PHE A 159 49.37 55.87 -82.82
N GLY A 160 50.32 55.88 -81.88
CA GLY A 160 50.62 57.00 -80.98
C GLY A 160 51.80 57.88 -81.38
N GLY A 161 52.23 57.85 -82.64
CA GLY A 161 53.25 58.73 -83.21
C GLY A 161 52.66 59.85 -84.04
#